data_AF-A0A2X0R724-F1
#
_entry.id   AF-A0A2X0R724-F1
#
_cell.length_a   1.000
_cell.length_b   1.000
_cell.length_c   1.000
_cell.angle_alpha   90.00
_cell.angle_beta   90.00
_cell.angle_gamma   90.00
#
_symmetry.space_group_name_H-M   'P 1'
#
loop_
_entity.id
_entity.type
_entity.pdbx_description
1 polymer ?
#
loop_
_entity_poly.entity_id
_entity_poly.type
_entity_poly.pdbx_seq_one_letter_code
_entity_poly.pdbx_strand_id
1 'polypeptide(L)'
;MSLKWNKIIYNHIKEIVADSEKQQKPISELIIEQECKLSGLPRQKVWNRMKHNLATMRAAVERGKSGAGIFSKTGLTGGEAVKIKKYHQTHHTLSGDTIMAAVQNAVATNEVNASMGVICATPTAGSSGTLPGVLFLLEKRMDLSEEQMIRSLFTAGGFGLVIANNAEIAGATGGCQAEVGSASAMGAAAAVEAAGGSAEQSAQAKQRPSLCLTC
;
A
#
# COMPACT_ATOMS: atom_id res chain seq x y z
N MET A 1 -13.18 14.42 -15.02
CA MET A 1 -12.67 15.68 -14.42
C MET A 1 -11.24 15.42 -13.97
N SER A 2 -10.25 15.84 -14.77
CA SER A 2 -8.83 15.55 -14.51
C SER A 2 -8.34 16.40 -13.33
N LEU A 3 -8.14 15.78 -12.17
CA LEU A 3 -7.49 16.41 -11.02
C LEU A 3 -5.99 16.53 -11.31
N LYS A 4 -5.58 17.52 -12.09
CA LYS A 4 -4.17 17.92 -12.15
C LYS A 4 -3.84 18.67 -10.87
N TRP A 5 -3.13 18.02 -9.96
CA TRP A 5 -2.66 18.62 -8.72
C TRP A 5 -1.47 19.53 -9.03
N ASN A 6 -1.72 20.72 -9.59
CA ASN A 6 -0.71 21.71 -10.01
C ASN A 6 0.22 22.27 -8.89
N LYS A 7 0.28 21.63 -7.72
CA LYS A 7 1.10 22.02 -6.59
C LYS A 7 2.10 20.95 -6.13
N ILE A 8 2.20 19.79 -6.76
CA ILE A 8 3.16 18.75 -6.30
C ILE A 8 4.61 19.10 -6.68
N ILE A 9 5.57 18.79 -5.80
CA ILE A 9 7.01 19.07 -6.04
C ILE A 9 7.58 18.03 -7.01
N TYR A 10 7.17 16.76 -6.88
CA TYR A 10 7.62 15.67 -7.73
C TYR A 10 6.53 15.21 -8.71
N ASN A 11 6.78 15.42 -10.00
CA ASN A 11 5.92 14.96 -11.10
C ASN A 11 6.38 13.62 -11.68
N HIS A 12 7.64 13.25 -11.47
CA HIS A 12 8.22 12.00 -11.95
C HIS A 12 9.05 11.31 -10.88
N ILE A 13 9.04 9.97 -10.85
CA ILE A 13 9.82 9.18 -9.88
C ILE A 13 11.32 9.51 -9.98
N LYS A 14 11.83 9.77 -11.19
CA LYS A 14 13.23 10.17 -11.42
C LYS A 14 13.64 11.41 -10.63
N GLU A 15 12.70 12.32 -10.34
CA GLU A 15 12.98 13.55 -9.59
C GLU A 15 13.13 13.22 -8.09
N ILE A 16 12.30 12.31 -7.58
CA ILE A 16 12.42 11.79 -6.21
C ILE A 16 13.77 11.10 -6.04
N VAL A 17 14.17 10.25 -6.99
CA VAL A 17 15.46 9.55 -6.95
C VAL A 17 16.63 10.53 -6.95
N ALA A 18 16.64 11.47 -7.91
CA ALA A 18 17.72 12.45 -8.03
C ALA A 18 17.87 13.30 -6.76
N ASP A 19 16.76 13.73 -6.15
CA ASP A 19 16.80 14.48 -4.90
C ASP A 19 17.22 13.61 -3.71
N SER A 20 16.83 12.34 -3.67
CA SER A 20 17.22 11.40 -2.62
C SER A 20 18.73 11.19 -2.62
N GLU A 21 19.32 10.98 -3.79
CA GLU A 21 20.76 10.84 -3.97
C GLU A 21 21.50 12.15 -3.68
N LYS A 22 21.00 13.27 -4.20
CA LYS A 22 21.63 14.58 -3.98
C LYS A 22 21.61 15.02 -2.52
N GLN A 23 20.51 14.77 -1.81
CA GLN A 23 20.33 15.21 -0.42
C GLN A 23 20.72 14.13 0.60
N GLN A 24 21.04 12.91 0.15
CA GLN A 24 21.32 11.76 1.01
C GLN A 24 20.18 11.50 2.02
N LYS A 25 18.94 11.59 1.54
CA LYS A 25 17.72 11.36 2.33
C LYS A 25 16.93 10.20 1.75
N PRO A 26 16.28 9.37 2.58
CA PRO A 26 15.37 8.36 2.08
C PRO A 26 14.16 9.01 1.37
N ILE A 27 13.51 8.27 0.48
CA ILE A 27 12.31 8.72 -0.25
C ILE A 27 11.25 9.17 0.76
N SER A 28 11.00 8.38 1.80
CA SER A 28 10.01 8.72 2.84
C SER A 28 10.22 10.10 3.44
N GLU A 29 11.47 10.52 3.65
CA GLU A 29 11.79 11.84 4.21
C GLU A 29 11.45 12.98 3.23
N LEU A 30 11.80 12.82 1.95
CA LEU A 30 11.46 13.79 0.90
C LEU A 30 9.94 13.94 0.75
N ILE A 31 9.20 12.83 0.83
CA ILE A 31 7.73 12.86 0.73
C ILE A 31 7.11 13.53 1.96
N ILE A 32 7.64 13.31 3.17
CA ILE A 32 7.19 14.02 4.38
C ILE A 32 7.43 15.53 4.23
N GLU A 33 8.61 15.95 3.76
CA GLU A 33 8.94 17.35 3.54
C GLU A 33 8.02 18.00 2.50
N GLN A 34 7.76 17.30 1.39
CA GLN A 34 6.79 17.74 0.40
C GLN A 34 5.42 17.91 1.04
N GLU A 35 4.90 16.90 1.73
CA GLU A 35 3.57 16.94 2.34
C GLU A 35 3.44 18.10 3.35
N CYS A 36 4.48 18.38 4.15
CA CYS A 36 4.51 19.54 5.04
C CYS A 36 4.42 20.85 4.25
N LYS A 37 5.18 20.99 3.15
CA LYS A 37 5.15 22.19 2.30
C LYS A 37 3.79 22.38 1.62
N LEU A 38 3.16 21.31 1.13
CA LEU A 38 1.89 21.38 0.41
C LEU A 38 0.70 21.64 1.32
N SER A 39 0.66 20.96 2.46
CA SER A 39 -0.43 21.09 3.43
C SER A 39 -0.29 22.33 4.32
N GLY A 40 0.91 22.90 4.42
CA GLY A 40 1.24 23.94 5.40
C GLY A 40 1.20 23.44 6.85
N LEU A 41 1.12 22.12 7.07
CA LEU A 41 1.02 21.54 8.40
C LEU A 41 2.41 21.22 8.98
N PRO A 42 2.57 21.31 10.32
CA PRO A 42 3.77 20.84 10.98
C PRO A 42 3.99 19.34 10.75
N ARG A 43 5.26 18.92 10.70
CA ARG A 43 5.68 17.51 10.54
C ARG A 43 4.92 16.56 11.45
N GLN A 44 4.73 16.91 12.72
CA GLN A 44 4.03 16.05 13.68
C GLN A 44 2.57 15.76 13.27
N LYS A 45 1.86 16.74 12.68
CA LYS A 45 0.49 16.53 12.21
C LYS A 45 0.44 15.63 10.99
N VAL A 46 1.36 15.83 10.03
CA VAL A 46 1.52 14.97 8.85
C VAL A 46 1.83 13.52 9.27
N TRP A 47 2.77 13.36 10.19
CA TRP A 47 3.14 12.08 10.77
C TRP A 47 1.97 11.38 11.47
N ASN A 48 1.25 12.10 12.35
CA ASN A 48 0.11 11.55 13.08
C ASN A 48 -1.03 11.12 12.15
N ARG A 49 -1.24 11.83 11.04
CA ARG A 49 -2.22 11.44 10.02
C ARG A 49 -1.83 10.13 9.34
N MET A 50 -0.56 9.96 8.99
CA MET A 50 -0.09 8.70 8.42
C MET A 50 -0.12 7.56 9.43
N LYS A 51 0.20 7.83 10.71
CA LYS A 51 0.02 6.87 11.80
C LYS A 51 -1.43 6.41 11.95
N HIS A 52 -2.39 7.33 11.83
CA HIS A 52 -3.82 6.98 11.83
C HIS A 52 -4.21 6.09 10.64
N ASN A 53 -3.66 6.34 9.44
CA ASN A 53 -3.86 5.48 8.28
C ASN A 53 -3.32 4.07 8.53
N LEU A 54 -2.11 3.95 9.09
CA LEU A 54 -1.52 2.66 9.48
C LEU A 54 -2.41 1.91 10.48
N ALA A 55 -2.90 2.61 11.51
CA ALA A 55 -3.80 2.03 12.51
C ALA A 55 -5.11 1.54 11.87
N THR A 56 -5.66 2.30 10.91
CA THR A 56 -6.86 1.93 10.16
C THR A 56 -6.62 0.67 9.31
N MET A 57 -5.49 0.61 8.59
CA MET A 57 -5.11 -0.59 7.83
C MET A 57 -4.99 -1.82 8.74
N ARG A 58 -4.35 -1.66 9.90
CA ARG A 58 -4.17 -2.74 10.87
C ARG A 58 -5.51 -3.22 11.41
N ALA A 59 -6.38 -2.28 11.79
CA ALA A 59 -7.72 -2.60 12.30
C ALA A 59 -8.56 -3.36 11.26
N ALA A 60 -8.47 -2.98 9.97
CA ALA A 60 -9.15 -3.71 8.89
C ALA A 60 -8.63 -5.15 8.76
N VAL A 61 -7.30 -5.34 8.70
CA VAL A 61 -6.71 -6.68 8.61
C VAL A 61 -7.07 -7.54 9.81
N GLU A 62 -6.95 -7.02 11.03
CA GLU A 62 -7.31 -7.75 12.24
C GLU A 62 -8.80 -8.12 12.26
N ARG A 63 -9.68 -7.20 11.86
CA ARG A 63 -11.11 -7.45 11.76
C ARG A 63 -11.43 -8.57 10.76
N GLY A 64 -10.81 -8.58 9.58
CA GLY A 64 -11.08 -9.57 8.54
C GLY A 64 -10.60 -10.99 8.89
N LYS A 65 -9.50 -11.13 9.64
CA LYS A 65 -8.91 -12.43 9.99
C LYS A 65 -9.25 -12.97 11.39
N SER A 66 -10.10 -12.28 12.13
CA SER A 66 -10.49 -12.64 13.51
C SER A 66 -11.84 -13.34 13.56
N GLY A 67 -12.04 -14.18 14.57
CA GLY A 67 -13.29 -14.92 14.76
C GLY A 67 -13.66 -15.77 13.53
N ALA A 68 -14.91 -15.65 13.08
CA ALA A 68 -15.39 -16.29 11.86
C ALA A 68 -15.03 -15.52 10.58
N GLY A 69 -14.35 -14.38 10.70
CA GLY A 69 -14.11 -13.43 9.61
C GLY A 69 -15.27 -12.46 9.44
N ILE A 70 -15.25 -11.72 8.33
CA ILE A 70 -16.28 -10.74 7.98
C ILE A 70 -16.96 -11.12 6.67
N PHE A 71 -18.27 -10.90 6.58
CA PHE A 71 -19.10 -11.30 5.44
C PHE A 71 -19.75 -10.08 4.81
N SER A 72 -19.78 -10.06 3.47
CA SER A 72 -20.52 -9.05 2.73
C SER A 72 -22.03 -9.24 2.91
N LYS A 73 -22.79 -8.15 2.70
CA LYS A 73 -24.26 -8.18 2.82
C LYS A 73 -24.93 -9.15 1.85
N THR A 74 -24.30 -9.42 0.70
CA THR A 74 -24.80 -10.36 -0.30
C THR A 74 -24.50 -11.82 0.05
N GLY A 75 -23.60 -12.08 1.00
CA GLY A 75 -23.12 -13.42 1.32
C GLY A 75 -22.18 -14.03 0.27
N LEU A 76 -21.83 -13.29 -0.79
CA LEU A 76 -20.96 -13.79 -1.87
C LEU A 76 -19.48 -13.83 -1.47
N THR A 77 -19.08 -13.03 -0.49
CA THR A 77 -17.69 -12.93 -0.03
C THR A 77 -17.64 -12.89 1.49
N GLY A 78 -16.64 -13.56 2.08
CA GLY A 78 -16.36 -13.48 3.51
C GLY A 78 -15.83 -14.77 4.15
N GLY A 79 -15.02 -14.60 5.20
CA GLY A 79 -14.42 -15.70 5.95
C GLY A 79 -13.25 -16.39 5.25
N GLU A 80 -12.90 -15.99 4.02
CA GLU A 80 -11.79 -16.54 3.26
C GLU A 80 -10.45 -16.19 3.91
N ALA A 81 -10.31 -15.00 4.50
CA ALA A 81 -9.09 -14.66 5.25
C ALA A 81 -8.84 -15.63 6.43
N VAL A 82 -9.91 -16.07 7.11
CA VAL A 82 -9.82 -17.05 8.21
C VAL A 82 -9.54 -18.45 7.68
N LYS A 83 -10.15 -18.84 6.56
CA LYS A 83 -9.85 -20.13 5.90
C LYS A 83 -8.40 -20.19 5.44
N ILE A 84 -7.89 -19.13 4.81
CA ILE A 84 -6.49 -19.01 4.39
C ILE A 84 -5.57 -19.11 5.61
N LYS A 85 -5.88 -18.36 6.69
CA LYS A 85 -5.12 -18.42 7.94
C LYS A 85 -5.02 -19.84 8.48
N LYS A 86 -6.15 -20.55 8.55
CA LYS A 86 -6.19 -21.94 9.01
C LYS A 86 -5.40 -22.87 8.08
N TYR A 87 -5.55 -22.69 6.76
CA TYR A 87 -4.89 -23.51 5.77
C TYR A 87 -3.36 -23.42 5.89
N HIS A 88 -2.78 -22.22 5.88
CA HIS A 88 -1.31 -22.09 5.96
C HIS A 88 -0.73 -22.44 7.33
N GLN A 89 -1.52 -22.39 8.40
CA GLN A 89 -1.09 -22.84 9.73
C GLN A 89 -1.09 -24.35 9.91
N THR A 90 -1.88 -25.08 9.12
CA THR A 90 -2.12 -26.51 9.34
C THR A 90 -1.66 -27.40 8.19
N HIS A 91 -1.39 -26.83 7.01
CA HIS A 91 -1.08 -27.58 5.79
C HIS A 91 0.16 -27.02 5.12
N HIS A 92 0.75 -27.82 4.24
CA HIS A 92 1.86 -27.37 3.40
C HIS A 92 1.34 -26.54 2.24
N THR A 93 1.77 -25.28 2.16
CA THR A 93 1.31 -24.33 1.14
C THR A 93 2.18 -24.44 -0.12
N LEU A 94 1.55 -24.41 -1.30
CA LEU A 94 2.28 -24.53 -2.58
C LEU A 94 3.27 -23.38 -2.81
N SER A 95 2.88 -22.16 -2.39
CA SER A 95 3.66 -20.93 -2.58
C SER A 95 4.48 -20.54 -1.33
N GLY A 96 4.46 -21.36 -0.28
CA GLY A 96 5.08 -21.06 1.00
C GLY A 96 4.30 -20.07 1.86
N ASP A 97 4.51 -20.15 3.17
CA ASP A 97 3.68 -19.45 4.17
C ASP A 97 3.88 -17.94 4.14
N THR A 98 5.03 -17.48 3.65
CA THR A 98 5.32 -16.06 3.45
C THR A 98 4.32 -15.44 2.47
N ILE A 99 4.12 -16.07 1.31
CA ILE A 99 3.18 -15.59 0.29
C ILE A 99 1.75 -15.71 0.81
N MET A 100 1.42 -16.84 1.46
CA MET A 100 0.08 -17.04 2.01
C MET A 100 -0.28 -16.05 3.12
N ALA A 101 0.68 -15.62 3.95
CA ALA A 101 0.45 -14.59 4.95
C ALA A 101 0.17 -13.21 4.33
N ALA A 102 0.85 -12.85 3.24
CA ALA A 102 0.53 -11.63 2.49
C ALA A 102 -0.86 -11.70 1.86
N VAL A 103 -1.18 -12.82 1.20
CA VAL A 103 -2.51 -13.05 0.60
C VAL A 103 -3.60 -12.99 1.67
N GLN A 104 -3.38 -13.59 2.84
CA GLN A 104 -4.32 -13.54 3.96
C GLN A 104 -4.63 -12.11 4.39
N ASN A 105 -3.61 -11.27 4.56
CA ASN A 105 -3.77 -9.86 4.95
C ASN A 105 -4.48 -9.03 3.87
N ALA A 106 -4.20 -9.31 2.59
CA ALA A 106 -4.87 -8.65 1.48
C ALA A 106 -6.36 -9.02 1.39
N VAL A 107 -6.67 -10.32 1.46
CA VAL A 107 -8.04 -10.82 1.48
C VAL A 107 -8.80 -10.29 2.68
N ALA A 108 -8.20 -10.27 3.88
CA ALA A 108 -8.83 -9.73 5.09
C ALA A 108 -9.30 -8.28 4.91
N THR A 109 -8.44 -7.43 4.35
CA THR A 109 -8.80 -6.02 4.07
C THR A 109 -9.90 -5.93 3.02
N ASN A 110 -9.81 -6.70 1.94
CA ASN A 110 -10.80 -6.67 0.86
C ASN A 110 -12.17 -7.18 1.32
N GLU A 111 -12.23 -8.16 2.22
CA GLU A 111 -13.48 -8.61 2.84
C GLU A 111 -14.09 -7.52 3.73
N VAL A 112 -13.28 -6.78 4.49
CA VAL A 112 -13.77 -5.61 5.25
C VAL A 112 -14.34 -4.56 4.30
N ASN A 113 -13.65 -4.26 3.20
CA ASN A 113 -14.16 -3.36 2.16
C ASN A 113 -15.50 -3.85 1.58
N ALA A 114 -15.60 -5.14 1.20
CA ALA A 114 -16.82 -5.74 0.65
C ALA A 114 -18.00 -5.74 1.65
N SER A 115 -17.70 -5.72 2.96
CA SER A 115 -18.70 -5.58 4.03
C SER A 115 -19.09 -4.14 4.35
N MET A 116 -18.59 -3.15 3.59
CA MET A 116 -18.75 -1.72 3.84
C MET A 116 -18.13 -1.26 5.17
N GLY A 117 -17.06 -1.93 5.61
CA GLY A 117 -16.28 -1.54 6.79
C GLY A 117 -15.29 -0.42 6.49
N VAL A 118 -14.63 0.08 7.54
CA VAL A 118 -13.62 1.14 7.42
C VAL A 118 -12.30 0.55 6.91
N ILE A 119 -11.80 1.09 5.80
CA ILE A 119 -10.53 0.73 5.17
C ILE A 119 -9.73 1.99 4.79
N CYS A 120 -8.43 1.82 4.53
CA CYS A 120 -7.61 2.87 3.93
C CYS A 120 -7.43 2.57 2.43
N ALA A 121 -7.81 3.51 1.56
CA ALA A 121 -7.72 3.34 0.11
C ALA A 121 -6.26 3.45 -0.37
N THR A 122 -5.82 2.53 -1.23
CA THR A 122 -4.42 2.46 -1.71
C THR A 122 -4.29 1.91 -3.14
N PRO A 123 -4.41 2.73 -4.20
CA PRO A 123 -4.96 4.08 -4.23
C PRO A 123 -6.50 4.13 -4.25
N THR A 124 -7.16 3.01 -4.54
CA THR A 124 -8.63 2.90 -4.55
C THR A 124 -9.12 1.98 -3.44
N ALA A 125 -10.44 1.95 -3.21
CA ALA A 125 -11.05 0.98 -2.31
C ALA A 125 -10.87 -0.47 -2.82
N GLY A 126 -10.96 -0.70 -4.14
CA GLY A 126 -10.83 -2.02 -4.75
C GLY A 126 -9.43 -2.64 -4.60
N SER A 127 -8.39 -1.80 -4.54
CA SER A 127 -6.99 -2.22 -4.38
C SER A 127 -6.47 -2.14 -2.93
N SER A 128 -7.33 -1.78 -1.97
CA SER A 128 -6.98 -1.47 -0.59
C SER A 128 -6.28 -2.59 0.19
N GLY A 129 -6.46 -3.86 -0.20
CA GLY A 129 -5.78 -4.99 0.43
C GLY A 129 -4.31 -5.17 0.03
N THR A 130 -3.87 -4.59 -1.09
CA THR A 130 -2.53 -4.85 -1.63
C THR A 130 -1.43 -4.36 -0.70
N LEU A 131 -1.51 -3.11 -0.26
CA LEU A 131 -0.49 -2.50 0.58
C LEU A 131 -0.44 -3.12 2.00
N PRO A 132 -1.57 -3.36 2.69
CA PRO A 132 -1.59 -4.15 3.94
C PRO A 132 -1.01 -5.56 3.79
N GLY A 133 -1.26 -6.21 2.65
CA GLY A 133 -0.70 -7.52 2.31
C GLY A 133 0.83 -7.54 2.39
N VAL A 134 1.46 -6.59 1.71
CA VAL A 134 2.92 -6.43 1.67
C VAL A 134 3.46 -5.97 3.02
N LEU A 135 2.94 -4.87 3.57
CA LEU A 135 3.54 -4.22 4.72
C LEU A 135 3.44 -5.06 6.01
N PHE A 136 2.30 -5.67 6.30
CA PHE A 136 2.18 -6.48 7.52
C PHE A 136 2.86 -7.85 7.43
N LEU A 137 3.16 -8.32 6.22
CA LEU A 137 4.09 -9.43 6.05
C LEU A 137 5.51 -8.98 6.42
N LEU A 138 5.97 -7.86 5.85
CA LEU A 138 7.33 -7.35 6.08
C LEU A 138 7.55 -6.94 7.53
N GLU A 139 6.55 -6.33 8.17
CA GLU A 139 6.56 -5.99 9.59
C GLU A 139 6.98 -7.18 10.44
N LYS A 140 6.35 -8.34 10.22
CA LYS A 140 6.65 -9.56 10.98
C LYS A 140 7.96 -10.21 10.56
N ARG A 141 8.27 -10.20 9.26
CA ARG A 141 9.44 -10.90 8.71
C ARG A 141 10.75 -10.18 9.05
N MET A 142 10.72 -8.86 9.16
CA MET A 142 11.88 -8.00 9.34
C MET A 142 11.89 -7.28 10.69
N ASP A 143 10.92 -7.57 11.55
CA ASP A 143 10.72 -6.91 12.86
C ASP A 143 10.69 -5.37 12.73
N LEU A 144 9.91 -4.87 11.76
CA LEU A 144 9.86 -3.44 11.49
C LEU A 144 9.16 -2.69 12.63
N SER A 145 9.80 -1.63 13.10
CA SER A 145 9.19 -0.67 14.04
C SER A 145 7.99 0.06 13.44
N GLU A 146 7.12 0.61 14.30
CA GLU A 146 6.02 1.48 13.86
C GLU A 146 6.54 2.68 13.04
N GLU A 147 7.71 3.22 13.38
CA GLU A 147 8.34 4.31 12.62
C GLU A 147 8.66 3.88 11.19
N GLN A 148 9.29 2.72 11.00
CA GLN A 148 9.60 2.18 9.67
C GLN A 148 8.33 1.91 8.88
N MET A 149 7.29 1.37 9.52
CA MET A 149 5.98 1.14 8.88
C MET A 149 5.34 2.45 8.39
N ILE A 150 5.41 3.51 9.20
CA ILE A 150 4.91 4.84 8.80
C ILE A 150 5.72 5.41 7.64
N ARG A 151 7.06 5.27 7.66
CA ARG A 151 7.93 5.68 6.55
C ARG A 151 7.62 4.92 5.26
N SER A 152 7.42 3.62 5.33
CA SER A 152 6.99 2.80 4.19
C SER A 152 5.68 3.31 3.57
N LEU A 153 4.72 3.76 4.38
CA LEU A 153 3.50 4.38 3.87
C LEU A 153 3.75 5.74 3.20
N PHE A 154 4.68 6.55 3.68
CA PHE A 154 5.08 7.77 2.98
C PHE A 154 5.73 7.46 1.62
N THR A 155 6.58 6.45 1.55
CA THR A 155 7.19 6.01 0.28
C THR A 155 6.16 5.47 -0.69
N ALA A 156 5.25 4.60 -0.23
CA ALA A 156 4.10 4.15 -1.03
C ALA A 156 3.25 5.34 -1.50
N GLY A 157 2.95 6.29 -0.61
CA GLY A 157 2.15 7.49 -0.90
C GLY A 157 2.80 8.40 -1.94
N GLY A 158 4.12 8.61 -1.87
CA GLY A 158 4.87 9.39 -2.86
C GLY A 158 4.80 8.79 -4.25
N PHE A 159 5.01 7.47 -4.35
CA PHE A 159 4.86 6.75 -5.61
C PHE A 159 3.42 6.79 -6.12
N GLY A 160 2.44 6.61 -5.24
CA GLY A 160 1.02 6.69 -5.56
C GLY A 160 0.62 8.06 -6.10
N LEU A 161 1.14 9.14 -5.51
CA LEU A 161 0.90 10.51 -5.96
C LEU A 161 1.47 10.75 -7.36
N VAL A 162 2.69 10.29 -7.64
CA VAL A 162 3.27 10.42 -8.99
C VAL A 162 2.48 9.60 -10.01
N ILE A 163 2.08 8.37 -9.68
CA ILE A 163 1.27 7.52 -10.57
C ILE A 163 -0.07 8.21 -10.85
N ALA A 164 -0.76 8.69 -9.82
CA ALA A 164 -2.06 9.36 -9.94
C ALA A 164 -2.04 10.63 -10.80
N ASN A 165 -0.91 11.35 -10.83
CA ASN A 165 -0.78 12.56 -11.65
C ASN A 165 -0.45 12.28 -13.12
N ASN A 166 0.06 11.09 -13.43
CA ASN A 166 0.51 10.74 -14.79
C ASN A 166 -0.37 9.68 -15.47
N ALA A 167 -1.23 9.00 -14.72
CA ALA A 167 -2.07 7.92 -15.22
C ALA A 167 -3.43 7.90 -14.51
N GLU A 168 -4.43 7.31 -15.17
CA GLU A 168 -5.69 6.99 -14.51
C GLU A 168 -5.48 5.86 -13.52
N ILE A 169 -6.07 6.01 -12.33
CA ILE A 169 -5.94 5.07 -11.19
C ILE A 169 -7.27 4.43 -10.82
N ALA A 170 -8.37 4.78 -11.49
CA ALA A 170 -9.68 4.20 -11.25
C ALA A 170 -9.88 3.00 -12.17
N GLY A 171 -10.31 1.88 -11.63
CA GLY A 171 -10.54 0.63 -12.38
C GLY A 171 -11.67 0.80 -13.39
N ALA A 172 -12.65 1.64 -13.06
CA ALA A 172 -13.75 1.99 -13.94
C ALA A 172 -13.31 2.67 -15.25
N THR A 173 -12.13 3.30 -15.31
CA THR A 173 -11.62 3.98 -16.51
C THR A 173 -10.34 3.35 -17.05
N GLY A 174 -9.45 2.89 -16.16
CA GLY A 174 -8.13 2.37 -16.50
C GLY A 174 -7.95 0.86 -16.29
N GLY A 175 -9.00 0.12 -15.90
CA GLY A 175 -8.97 -1.33 -15.65
C GLY A 175 -8.22 -1.74 -14.36
N CYS A 176 -8.17 -3.05 -14.07
CA CYS A 176 -7.58 -3.57 -12.83
C CYS A 176 -6.07 -3.28 -12.72
N GLN A 177 -5.37 -3.16 -13.85
CA GLN A 177 -3.99 -2.70 -13.94
C GLN A 177 -3.79 -1.27 -13.42
N ALA A 178 -4.78 -0.39 -13.58
CA ALA A 178 -4.73 0.97 -13.06
C ALA A 178 -4.86 1.01 -11.53
N GLU A 179 -5.62 0.09 -10.93
CA GLU A 179 -5.81 0.01 -9.47
C GLU A 179 -4.76 -0.87 -8.80
N VAL A 180 -4.86 -2.18 -9.02
CA VAL A 180 -4.05 -3.20 -8.32
C VAL A 180 -2.60 -3.16 -8.79
N GLY A 181 -2.37 -2.86 -10.06
CA GLY A 181 -1.02 -2.67 -10.60
C GLY A 181 -0.32 -1.47 -9.96
N SER A 182 -1.02 -0.35 -9.80
CA SER A 182 -0.50 0.83 -9.09
C SER A 182 -0.24 0.54 -7.62
N ALA A 183 -1.16 -0.15 -6.94
CA ALA A 183 -0.99 -0.52 -5.54
C ALA A 183 0.21 -1.47 -5.31
N SER A 184 0.40 -2.42 -6.22
CA SER A 184 1.55 -3.34 -6.20
C SER A 184 2.86 -2.59 -6.40
N ALA A 185 2.89 -1.64 -7.33
CA ALA A 185 4.03 -0.78 -7.60
C ALA A 185 4.40 0.10 -6.39
N MET A 186 3.40 0.67 -5.70
CA MET A 186 3.58 1.41 -4.45
C MET A 186 4.14 0.51 -3.32
N GLY A 187 3.60 -0.70 -3.19
CA GLY A 187 4.04 -1.68 -2.19
C GLY A 187 5.47 -2.17 -2.41
N ALA A 188 5.85 -2.42 -3.68
CA ALA A 188 7.19 -2.85 -4.04
C ALA A 188 8.26 -1.79 -3.71
N ALA A 189 8.00 -0.52 -4.05
CA ALA A 189 8.90 0.58 -3.71
C ALA A 189 9.05 0.74 -2.19
N ALA A 190 7.94 0.67 -1.44
CA ALA A 190 7.95 0.73 0.01
C ALA A 190 8.68 -0.45 0.67
N ALA A 191 8.57 -1.64 0.09
CA ALA A 191 9.27 -2.83 0.56
C ALA A 191 10.79 -2.72 0.40
N VAL A 192 11.25 -2.20 -0.74
CA VAL A 192 12.69 -2.01 -0.99
C VAL A 192 13.28 -0.97 -0.06
N GLU A 193 12.63 0.18 0.13
CA GLU A 193 13.11 1.17 1.09
C GLU A 193 13.12 0.62 2.52
N ALA A 194 12.07 -0.11 2.93
CA ALA A 194 12.01 -0.74 4.26
C ALA A 194 13.16 -1.75 4.48
N ALA A 195 13.63 -2.38 3.42
CA ALA A 195 14.78 -3.28 3.42
C ALA A 195 16.15 -2.58 3.34
N GLY A 196 16.18 -1.24 3.36
CA GLY A 196 17.42 -0.46 3.26
C GLY A 196 17.94 -0.30 1.84
N GLY A 197 17.12 -0.59 0.82
CA GLY A 197 17.49 -0.35 -0.58
C GLY A 197 17.58 1.13 -0.93
N SER A 198 18.33 1.45 -1.98
CA SER A 198 18.45 2.82 -2.47
C SER A 198 17.17 3.33 -3.13
N ALA A 199 17.08 4.64 -3.34
CA ALA A 199 15.97 5.23 -4.08
C ALA A 199 15.87 4.69 -5.52
N GLU A 200 17.02 4.46 -6.17
CA GLU A 200 17.08 3.85 -7.50
C GLU A 200 16.55 2.40 -7.49
N GLN A 201 16.96 1.58 -6.52
CA GLN A 201 16.42 0.23 -6.36
C GLN A 201 14.90 0.24 -6.12
N SER A 202 14.41 1.19 -5.32
CA SER A 202 12.97 1.36 -5.05
C SER A 202 12.22 1.79 -6.31
N ALA A 203 12.80 2.67 -7.12
CA ALA A 203 12.25 3.10 -8.40
C ALA A 203 12.24 1.97 -9.45
N GLN A 204 13.23 1.09 -9.45
CA GLN A 204 13.29 -0.08 -10.33
C GLN A 204 12.27 -1.16 -9.92
N ALA A 205 12.10 -1.40 -8.61
CA ALA A 205 11.15 -2.38 -8.09
C ALA A 205 9.68 -2.03 -8.37
N LYS A 206 9.38 -0.76 -8.65
CA LYS A 206 8.07 -0.25 -9.07
C LYS A 206 7.49 -0.95 -10.31
N GLN A 207 8.30 -1.71 -11.07
CA GLN A 207 8.03 -2.40 -12.34
C GLN A 207 6.68 -2.11 -13.02
N ARG A 208 6.71 -1.57 -14.25
CA ARG A 208 5.54 -1.17 -15.05
C ARG A 208 4.40 -2.20 -14.92
N PRO A 209 3.19 -1.81 -14.44
CA PRO A 209 2.12 -2.75 -14.21
C PRO A 209 1.78 -3.52 -15.50
N SER A 210 1.64 -4.83 -15.35
CA SER A 210 1.45 -5.81 -16.41
C SER A 210 0.29 -5.40 -17.32
N LEU A 211 0.54 -5.29 -18.64
CA LEU A 211 -0.40 -4.79 -19.66
C LEU A 211 -1.64 -5.69 -19.92
N CYS A 212 -1.87 -6.75 -19.13
CA CYS A 212 -2.81 -7.82 -19.46
C CYS A 212 -3.95 -8.05 -18.45
N LEU A 213 -4.25 -7.11 -17.55
CA LEU A 213 -5.38 -7.25 -16.61
C LEU A 213 -6.52 -6.33 -17.03
N THR A 214 -7.65 -6.87 -17.48
CA THR A 214 -8.92 -6.12 -17.65
C THR A 214 -9.69 -6.07 -16.33
N CYS A 215 -10.59 -5.10 -16.15
CA CYS A 215 -11.54 -5.08 -15.04
C CYS A 215 -12.67 -6.09 -15.24
#